data_AF-A0A1V4GS19-F1
#
_entry.id   AF-A0A1V4GS19-F1
#
_cell.length_a   1.000
_cell.length_b   1.000
_cell.length_c   1.000
_cell.angle_alpha   90.00
_cell.angle_beta   90.00
_cell.angle_gamma   90.00
#
_symmetry.space_group_name_H-M   'P 1'
#
loop_
_entity.id
_entity.type
_entity.pdbx_description
1 polymer ?
#
loop_
_entity_poly.entity_id
_entity_poly.type
_entity_poly.pdbx_seq_one_letter_code
_entity_poly.pdbx_strand_id
1 'polypeptide(L)'
;MESLTAHNQEFINNTVVVELIWVLIRSYKKTREQIIVILDELFAMHVFEFENRELLLDVLQIYQATKADFSDLLICKINQSSHCQKTMTFDKTAFNEAGMTALTDDFNSVLFN
;
A
#
# COMPACT_ATOMS: atom_id res chain seq x y z
N MET A 1 28.12 7.36 6.36
CA MET A 1 26.66 7.26 6.55
C MET A 1 26.35 8.22 7.67
N GLU A 2 25.61 9.29 7.40
CA GLU A 2 25.17 10.18 8.48
C GLU A 2 24.29 9.38 9.45
N SER A 3 24.38 9.69 10.74
CA SER A 3 23.59 8.98 11.75
C SER A 3 22.15 9.44 11.67
N LEU A 4 21.24 8.51 11.38
CA LEU A 4 19.80 8.73 11.49
C LEU A 4 19.44 8.98 12.95
N THR A 5 18.69 10.06 13.22
CA THR A 5 18.22 10.39 14.57
C THR A 5 16.77 10.87 14.52
N ALA A 6 16.10 10.98 15.66
CA ALA A 6 14.76 11.57 15.73
C ALA A 6 14.72 13.05 15.27
N HIS A 7 15.87 13.73 15.23
CA HIS A 7 16.00 15.13 14.78
C HIS A 7 16.55 15.26 13.35
N ASN A 8 16.91 14.14 12.72
CA ASN A 8 17.37 14.06 11.33
C ASN A 8 16.74 12.80 10.71
N GLN A 9 15.46 12.90 10.40
CA GLN A 9 14.67 11.82 9.83
C GLN A 9 14.86 11.76 8.32
N GLU A 10 14.84 10.55 7.78
CA GLU A 10 14.80 10.35 6.33
C GLU A 10 13.37 10.08 5.87
N PHE A 11 13.01 10.69 4.74
CA PHE A 11 11.68 10.55 4.17
C PHE A 11 11.56 9.28 3.32
N ILE A 12 10.53 8.48 3.60
CA ILE A 12 10.19 7.27 2.87
C ILE A 12 8.82 7.46 2.21
N ASN A 13 8.80 7.43 0.88
CA ASN A 13 7.57 7.49 0.12
C ASN A 13 6.83 6.13 0.10
N ASN A 14 5.55 6.18 -0.22
CA ASN A 14 4.66 5.02 -0.30
C ASN A 14 5.18 3.96 -1.30
N THR A 15 5.76 4.41 -2.42
CA THR A 15 6.33 3.52 -3.44
C THR A 15 7.50 2.69 -2.91
N VAL A 16 8.39 3.27 -2.10
CA VAL A 16 9.52 2.57 -1.48
C VAL A 16 9.04 1.49 -0.52
N VAL A 17 7.96 1.74 0.22
CA VAL A 17 7.33 0.73 1.08
C VAL A 17 6.81 -0.44 0.24
N VAL A 18 6.12 -0.16 -0.88
CA VAL A 18 5.63 -1.20 -1.79
C VAL A 18 6.77 -2.03 -2.38
N GLU A 19 7.84 -1.38 -2.85
CA GLU A 19 9.02 -2.07 -3.39
C GLU A 19 9.70 -2.94 -2.35
N LEU A 20 9.82 -2.46 -1.10
CA LEU A 20 10.37 -3.25 0.00
C LEU A 20 9.56 -4.53 0.21
N ILE A 21 8.24 -4.45 0.23
CA ILE A 21 7.35 -5.61 0.37
C ILE A 21 7.58 -6.60 -0.78
N TRP A 22 7.66 -6.12 -2.02
CA TRP A 22 7.95 -6.98 -3.17
C TRP A 22 9.32 -7.65 -3.09
N VAL A 23 10.34 -6.95 -2.61
CA VAL A 23 11.67 -7.53 -2.36
C VAL A 23 11.61 -8.60 -1.28
N LEU A 24 10.91 -8.35 -0.17
CA LEU A 24 10.73 -9.32 0.92
C LEU A 24 10.02 -10.60 0.45
N ILE A 25 8.99 -10.46 -0.40
CA ILE A 25 8.28 -11.59 -0.99
C ILE A 25 9.16 -12.34 -2.00
N ARG A 26 9.70 -11.62 -3.00
CA ARG A 26 10.31 -12.24 -4.18
C ARG A 26 11.72 -12.74 -3.92
N SER A 27 12.54 -11.95 -3.24
CA SER A 27 13.96 -12.24 -3.02
C SER A 27 14.19 -12.99 -1.70
N TYR A 28 13.48 -12.60 -0.64
CA TYR A 28 13.68 -13.17 0.70
C TYR A 28 12.63 -14.22 1.10
N LYS A 29 11.64 -14.50 0.23
CA LYS A 29 10.59 -15.51 0.41
C LYS A 29 9.86 -15.40 1.75
N LYS A 30 9.67 -14.16 2.22
CA LYS A 30 8.94 -13.88 3.46
C LYS A 30 7.46 -14.18 3.29
N THR A 31 6.89 -14.76 4.33
CA THR A 31 5.44 -14.97 4.47
C THR A 31 4.74 -13.65 4.79
N ARG A 32 3.42 -13.59 4.59
CA ARG A 32 2.61 -12.40 4.90
C ARG A 32 2.73 -12.01 6.37
N GLU A 33 2.70 -12.99 7.28
CA GLU A 33 2.82 -12.80 8.72
C GLU A 33 4.18 -12.19 9.09
N GLN A 34 5.26 -12.66 8.46
CA GLN A 34 6.59 -12.09 8.64
C GLN A 34 6.68 -10.66 8.11
N ILE A 35 6.05 -10.37 6.97
CA ILE A 35 6.02 -9.02 6.39
C ILE A 35 5.27 -8.07 7.31
N ILE A 36 4.13 -8.50 7.88
CA ILE A 36 3.36 -7.68 8.82
C ILE A 36 4.21 -7.26 10.01
N VAL A 37 4.94 -8.21 10.63
CA VAL A 37 5.84 -7.92 11.76
C VAL A 37 6.93 -6.92 11.34
N ILE A 38 7.56 -7.13 10.18
CA ILE A 38 8.61 -6.23 9.68
C ILE A 38 8.07 -4.81 9.46
N LEU A 39 6.88 -4.68 8.87
CA LEU A 39 6.26 -3.38 8.60
C LEU A 39 5.82 -2.67 9.89
N ASP A 40 5.27 -3.41 10.85
CA ASP A 40 4.88 -2.87 12.16
C ASP A 40 6.09 -2.28 12.90
N GLU A 41 7.20 -3.04 12.97
CA GLU A 41 8.46 -2.57 13.53
C GLU A 41 9.02 -1.36 12.77
N LEU A 42 9.00 -1.41 11.43
CA LEU A 42 9.51 -0.34 10.57
C LEU A 42 8.71 0.97 10.74
N PHE A 43 7.39 0.89 10.80
CA PHE A 43 6.53 2.08 10.94
C PHE A 43 6.62 2.72 12.33
N ALA A 44 6.97 1.92 13.36
CA ALA A 44 7.25 2.38 14.72
C ALA A 44 8.60 3.11 14.87
N MET A 45 9.50 3.03 13.88
CA MET A 45 10.81 3.68 13.95
C MET A 45 10.70 5.20 13.82
N HIS A 46 11.12 5.93 14.86
CA HIS A 46 11.14 7.40 14.90
C HIS A 46 12.23 8.06 14.04
N VAL A 47 13.09 7.27 13.39
CA VAL A 47 14.14 7.78 12.50
C VAL A 47 13.67 7.96 11.05
N PHE A 48 12.47 7.50 10.73
CA PHE A 48 11.86 7.66 9.41
C PHE A 48 10.64 8.55 9.48
N GLU A 49 10.48 9.39 8.47
CA GLU A 49 9.25 10.08 8.16
C GLU A 49 8.59 9.37 6.97
N PHE A 50 7.33 8.94 7.10
CA PHE A 50 6.62 8.26 6.01
C PHE A 50 5.61 9.21 5.39
N GLU A 51 5.50 9.18 4.06
CA GLU A 51 4.60 10.03 3.26
C GLU A 51 3.18 10.10 3.82
N ASN A 52 2.60 8.97 4.25
CA ASN A 52 1.31 8.92 4.94
C ASN A 52 1.31 7.84 6.05
N ARG A 53 2.02 8.07 7.17
CA ARG A 53 2.16 7.06 8.25
C ARG A 53 0.83 6.48 8.75
N GLU A 54 -0.16 7.32 9.06
CA GLU A 54 -1.46 6.86 9.55
C GLU A 54 -2.17 5.96 8.53
N LEU A 55 -2.12 6.35 7.25
CA LEU A 55 -2.70 5.59 6.15
C LEU A 55 -1.99 4.23 5.99
N LEU A 56 -0.66 4.18 6.11
CA LEU A 56 0.12 2.94 6.08
C LEU A 56 -0.24 1.99 7.23
N LEU A 57 -0.45 2.52 8.44
CA LEU A 57 -0.90 1.74 9.59
C LEU A 57 -2.31 1.17 9.39
N ASP A 58 -3.23 1.97 8.85
CA ASP A 58 -4.57 1.48 8.48
C ASP A 58 -4.52 0.38 7.43
N VAL A 59 -3.69 0.56 6.40
CA VAL A 59 -3.49 -0.44 5.33
C VAL A 59 -2.91 -1.73 5.92
N LEU A 60 -1.96 -1.63 6.84
CA LEU A 60 -1.36 -2.79 7.51
C LEU A 60 -2.40 -3.61 8.27
N GLN A 61 -3.35 -2.96 8.95
CA GLN A 61 -4.45 -3.66 9.64
C GLN A 61 -5.35 -4.41 8.65
N ILE A 62 -5.69 -3.80 7.51
CA ILE A 62 -6.52 -4.45 6.47
C ILE A 62 -5.73 -5.59 5.80
N TYR A 63 -4.44 -5.38 5.55
CA TYR A 63 -3.54 -6.37 4.97
C TYR A 63 -3.39 -7.62 5.84
N GLN A 64 -3.45 -7.46 7.17
CA GLN A 64 -3.49 -8.56 8.12
C GLN A 64 -4.80 -9.36 8.06
N ALA A 65 -5.93 -8.70 7.83
CA ALA A 65 -7.25 -9.32 7.87
C ALA A 65 -7.72 -9.90 6.52
N THR A 66 -7.01 -9.63 5.42
CA THR A 66 -7.46 -9.95 4.05
C THR A 66 -6.36 -10.65 3.24
N LYS A 67 -6.72 -11.14 2.05
CA LYS A 67 -5.76 -11.70 1.08
C LYS A 67 -5.32 -10.69 0.02
N ALA A 68 -5.83 -9.46 0.08
CA ALA A 68 -5.46 -8.39 -0.84
C ALA A 68 -3.94 -8.11 -0.81
N ASP A 69 -3.40 -7.65 -1.94
CA ASP A 69 -2.04 -7.14 -1.95
C ASP A 69 -1.96 -5.80 -1.21
N PHE A 70 -0.80 -5.52 -0.60
CA PHE A 70 -0.60 -4.28 0.15
C PHE A 70 -0.73 -3.06 -0.76
N SER A 71 -0.22 -3.15 -1.99
CA SER A 71 -0.26 -2.05 -2.95
C SER A 71 -1.69 -1.70 -3.37
N ASP A 72 -2.54 -2.70 -3.61
CA ASP A 72 -3.95 -2.49 -3.93
C ASP A 72 -4.71 -1.79 -2.80
N LEU A 73 -4.52 -2.26 -1.57
CA LEU A 73 -5.12 -1.64 -0.39
C LEU A 73 -4.66 -0.19 -0.19
N LEU A 74 -3.36 0.07 -0.42
CA LEU A 74 -2.77 1.40 -0.32
C LEU A 74 -3.37 2.36 -1.36
N ILE A 75 -3.50 1.92 -2.62
CA ILE A 75 -4.14 2.70 -3.68
C ILE A 75 -5.59 3.02 -3.29
N CYS A 76 -6.35 2.03 -2.80
CA CYS A 76 -7.71 2.24 -2.32
C CYS A 76 -7.79 3.31 -1.23
N LYS A 77 -6.92 3.23 -0.22
CA LYS A 77 -6.92 4.17 0.91
C LYS A 77 -6.48 5.57 0.51
N ILE A 78 -5.52 5.71 -0.40
CA ILE A 78 -5.11 7.00 -0.97
C ILE A 78 -6.28 7.65 -1.73
N ASN A 79 -6.95 6.90 -2.61
CA ASN A 79 -8.12 7.39 -3.34
C ASN A 79 -9.27 7.79 -2.39
N GLN A 80 -9.54 6.99 -1.36
CA GLN A 80 -10.54 7.32 -0.34
C GLN A 80 -10.17 8.61 0.41
N SER A 81 -8.90 8.78 0.79
CA SER A 81 -8.42 10.01 1.44
C SER A 81 -8.51 11.24 0.51
N SER A 82 -8.52 11.02 -0.80
CA SER A 82 -8.71 12.04 -1.84
C SER A 82 -10.19 12.24 -2.23
N HIS A 83 -11.13 11.72 -1.42
CA HIS A 83 -12.58 11.79 -1.64
C HIS A 83 -13.08 11.12 -2.93
N CYS A 84 -12.30 10.20 -3.51
CA CYS A 84 -12.77 9.38 -4.62
C CYS A 84 -13.81 8.38 -4.12
N GLN A 85 -14.93 8.28 -4.85
CA GLN A 85 -16.00 7.33 -4.49
C GLN A 85 -15.64 5.88 -4.81
N LYS A 86 -14.79 5.66 -5.82
CA LYS A 86 -14.39 4.34 -6.30
C LYS A 86 -12.94 4.36 -6.76
N THR A 87 -12.26 3.24 -6.56
CA THR A 87 -10.97 2.93 -7.18
C THR A 87 -11.20 1.95 -8.29
N MET A 88 -10.84 2.33 -9.52
CA MET A 88 -11.03 1.49 -10.70
C MET A 88 -9.78 0.65 -10.96
N THR A 89 -9.95 -0.60 -11.40
CA THR A 89 -8.83 -1.50 -11.70
C THR A 89 -9.10 -2.41 -12.89
N PHE A 90 -8.03 -2.77 -13.60
CA PHE A 90 -8.04 -3.87 -14.58
C PHE A 90 -7.59 -5.20 -13.94
N ASP A 91 -7.03 -5.18 -12.73
CA ASP A 91 -6.60 -6.38 -12.02
C ASP A 91 -7.80 -7.07 -11.37
N LYS A 92 -8.08 -8.30 -11.81
CA LYS A 92 -9.16 -9.13 -11.27
C LYS A 92 -8.95 -9.47 -9.80
N THR A 93 -7.71 -9.63 -9.37
CA THR A 93 -7.35 -9.92 -7.97
C THR A 93 -7.67 -8.71 -7.11
N ALA A 94 -7.29 -7.50 -7.53
CA ALA A 94 -7.59 -6.28 -6.81
C ALA A 94 -9.10 -6.01 -6.70
N PHE A 95 -9.88 -6.34 -7.75
CA PHE A 95 -11.34 -6.33 -7.70
C PHE A 95 -11.89 -7.31 -6.64
N ASN A 96 -11.42 -8.55 -6.67
CA ASN A 96 -11.94 -9.61 -5.79
C ASN A 96 -11.54 -9.43 -4.32
N GLU A 97 -10.32 -8.93 -4.07
CA GLU A 97 -9.71 -8.97 -2.75
C GLU A 97 -9.59 -7.58 -2.09
N ALA A 98 -9.42 -6.50 -2.87
CA ALA A 98 -9.15 -5.15 -2.34
C ALA A 98 -10.34 -4.18 -2.42
N GLY A 99 -11.51 -4.65 -2.87
CA GLY A 99 -12.74 -3.84 -2.97
C GLY A 99 -12.69 -2.77 -4.08
N MET A 100 -11.77 -2.93 -5.05
CA MET A 100 -11.74 -2.08 -6.25
C MET A 100 -12.91 -2.40 -7.18
N THR A 101 -13.23 -1.49 -8.10
CA THR A 101 -14.24 -1.68 -9.14
C THR A 101 -13.56 -2.10 -10.45
N ALA A 102 -13.99 -3.23 -11.01
CA ALA A 102 -13.46 -3.70 -12.29
C ALA A 102 -13.82 -2.73 -13.42
N LEU A 103 -12.83 -2.39 -14.23
CA LEU A 103 -13.04 -1.76 -15.53
C LEU A 103 -13.42 -2.85 -16.52
N THR A 104 -14.67 -2.83 -16.99
CA THR A 104 -15.11 -3.67 -18.11
C THR A 104 -14.87 -2.94 -19.43
N ASP A 105 -14.78 -3.70 -20.53
CA ASP A 105 -14.48 -3.18 -21.88
C ASP A 105 -15.51 -2.14 -22.42
N ASP A 106 -16.62 -1.92 -21.71
CA ASP A 106 -17.64 -0.90 -22.04
C ASP A 106 -17.18 0.54 -21.75
N PHE A 107 -15.97 0.74 -21.20
CA PHE A 107 -15.41 2.06 -20.86
C PHE A 107 -15.28 3.02 -22.05
N ASN A 108 -15.27 2.50 -23.28
CA ASN A 108 -15.27 3.33 -24.50
C ASN A 108 -16.58 4.09 -24.72
N SER A 109 -17.69 3.71 -24.07
CA SER A 109 -18.99 4.38 -24.24
C SER A 109 -19.17 5.66 -23.40
N VAL A 110 -18.32 5.85 -22.38
CA VAL A 110 -18.47 6.94 -21.39
C VAL A 110 -17.47 8.08 -21.62
N LEU A 111 -16.33 7.83 -22.26
CA LEU A 111 -15.30 8.85 -22.53
C LEU A 111 -15.52 9.66 -23.82
N PHE A 112 -16.46 9.26 -24.67
CA PHE A 112 -16.73 9.89 -25.98
C PHE A 112 -18.15 10.46 -26.13
N ASN A 113 -18.85 10.75 -25.03
CA ASN A 113 -20.11 11.51 -25.04
C ASN A 113 -19.97 12.80 -24.24
#